data_AF-A0A1W0E5I6-F1
#
_entry.id   AF-A0A1W0E5I6-F1
#
_cell.length_a   1.000
_cell.length_b   1.000
_cell.length_c   1.000
_cell.angle_alpha   90.00
_cell.angle_beta   90.00
_cell.angle_gamma   90.00
#
_symmetry.space_group_name_H-M   'P 1'
#
loop_
_entity.id
_entity.type
_entity.pdbx_description
1 polymer ?
#
loop_
_entity_poly.entity_id
_entity_poly.type
_entity_poly.pdbx_seq_one_letter_code
_entity_poly.pdbx_strand_id
1 'polypeptide(L)'
;MDKNTINNDNDHFRQVNGKKKSFCLNGLEKTNKIIIKNNKKYIELNKPEDFIYDMGDLYVLFDERLNYKEVVGNIPANILENMNAFNNQEILAYVSFLEANLNVFCQGKKPEIQSIDKEEEFFDRCNETHSENVTAFTKVPFDKDMVELQKHKFSLNTSVTGNIKMDLYKENIFMFTCDELHANVKCKRCFAVNALKSGENTTFSCEKCKSSLLFNYIPVFNPDHLGLLQLKNCDLIVFNACNFQISCEKCDMSYFTKKMTVNERFSCKCFKCFTPLRFCVENLRIITGKKVLIKEGSELPEKGTCKHYPKSQRWFRFPCCNSLFPCDVCHDEKTNHTSEYANKMVCGLCSKEQSVKTNCECGMSMFKKHSQFWEGGKGNRNKNTLSKKDSRKNKK
;
A
#
# COMPACT_ATOMS: atom_id res chain seq x y z
N MET A 1 27.34 57.29 -24.38
CA MET A 1 26.32 56.23 -24.29
C MET A 1 26.95 55.05 -23.56
N ASP A 2 26.99 55.24 -22.25
CA ASP A 2 26.79 54.29 -21.15
C ASP A 2 27.60 52.99 -21.09
N LYS A 3 28.63 53.11 -20.25
CA LYS A 3 29.33 52.06 -19.52
C LYS A 3 28.33 51.33 -18.61
N ASN A 4 28.15 50.03 -18.80
CA ASN A 4 27.42 49.19 -17.86
C ASN A 4 28.33 48.79 -16.69
N THR A 5 27.99 49.34 -15.54
CA THR A 5 28.59 49.19 -14.23
C THR A 5 28.40 47.77 -13.71
N ILE A 6 29.51 47.15 -13.30
CA ILE A 6 29.55 45.96 -12.46
C ILE A 6 29.22 46.41 -11.05
N ASN A 7 28.05 46.01 -10.52
CA ASN A 7 27.78 46.12 -9.09
C ASN A 7 27.90 44.72 -8.46
N ASN A 8 29.03 44.54 -7.79
CA ASN A 8 29.18 43.65 -6.65
C ASN A 8 28.22 44.12 -5.56
N ASP A 9 27.32 43.24 -5.12
CA ASP A 9 26.71 43.38 -3.80
C ASP A 9 26.91 42.08 -3.03
N ASN A 10 27.84 42.18 -2.09
CA ASN A 10 28.04 41.28 -0.96
C ASN A 10 26.77 41.24 -0.13
N ASP A 11 26.12 40.08 -0.01
CA ASP A 11 25.06 39.91 0.98
C ASP A 11 25.51 38.99 2.12
N HIS A 12 25.60 39.64 3.27
CA HIS A 12 26.07 39.16 4.55
C HIS A 12 25.34 37.91 5.07
N PHE A 13 26.13 36.96 5.55
CA PHE A 13 25.72 35.91 6.48
C PHE A 13 25.06 36.52 7.72
N ARG A 14 23.79 36.19 7.97
CA ARG A 14 23.16 36.35 9.28
C ARG A 14 22.85 34.97 9.87
N GLN A 15 23.62 34.59 10.88
CA GLN A 15 23.20 33.60 11.86
C GLN A 15 21.99 34.15 12.62
N VAL A 16 20.84 33.50 12.51
CA VAL A 16 19.69 33.77 13.39
C VAL A 16 19.54 32.58 14.32
N ASN A 17 20.08 32.72 15.52
CA ASN A 17 19.81 31.84 16.65
C ASN A 17 18.37 32.06 17.11
N GLY A 18 17.50 31.09 16.84
CA GLY A 18 16.12 31.08 17.31
C GLY A 18 15.69 29.66 17.66
N LYS A 19 15.62 29.35 18.97
CA LYS A 19 15.12 28.08 19.51
C LYS A 19 13.74 27.76 18.95
N LYS A 20 13.65 26.78 18.06
CA LYS A 20 12.45 25.99 17.77
C LYS A 20 12.85 24.53 17.90
N LYS A 21 12.03 23.73 18.59
CA LYS A 21 12.18 22.28 18.68
C LYS A 21 12.11 21.69 17.26
N SER A 22 13.24 21.59 16.58
CA SER A 22 13.40 20.94 15.29
C SER A 22 13.62 19.45 15.52
N PHE A 23 12.96 18.62 14.73
CA PHE A 23 13.36 17.22 14.57
C PHE A 23 14.87 17.17 14.29
N CYS A 24 15.63 16.44 15.09
CA CYS A 24 17.09 16.47 15.08
C CYS A 24 17.65 15.88 13.77
N LEU A 25 17.92 16.75 12.79
CA LEU A 25 18.77 16.45 11.61
C LEU A 25 20.27 16.41 11.97
N ASN A 26 20.61 16.50 13.26
CA ASN A 26 21.98 16.56 13.79
C ASN A 26 22.88 15.40 13.33
N GLY A 27 22.33 14.30 12.82
CA GLY A 27 23.08 13.21 12.18
C GLY A 27 23.48 13.52 10.74
N LEU A 28 22.51 13.93 9.90
CA LEU A 28 22.73 14.22 8.48
C LEU A 28 23.58 15.47 8.26
N GLU A 29 23.43 16.49 9.11
CA GLU A 29 24.24 17.72 9.02
C GLU A 29 25.74 17.46 9.27
N LYS A 30 26.10 16.31 9.84
CA LYS A 30 27.50 15.92 10.08
C LYS A 30 28.13 15.18 8.91
N THR A 31 27.33 14.47 8.12
CA THR A 31 27.82 13.52 7.10
C THR A 31 27.41 13.89 5.68
N ASN A 32 26.32 14.64 5.49
CA ASN A 32 25.73 14.94 4.21
C ASN A 32 25.71 16.45 3.97
N LYS A 33 25.97 16.87 2.73
CA LYS A 33 25.79 18.27 2.33
C LYS A 33 24.30 18.57 2.20
N ILE A 34 23.83 19.64 2.86
CA ILE A 34 22.43 20.05 2.84
C ILE A 34 22.29 21.44 2.24
N ILE A 35 21.46 21.57 1.20
CA ILE A 35 21.13 22.85 0.56
C ILE A 35 19.68 23.19 0.89
N ILE A 36 19.42 24.40 1.39
CA ILE A 36 18.07 24.87 1.71
C ILE A 36 17.61 25.86 0.64
N LYS A 37 16.50 25.56 -0.06
CA LYS A 37 15.86 26.46 -1.02
C LYS A 37 14.34 26.40 -0.87
N ASN A 38 13.67 27.55 -0.80
CA ASN A 38 12.21 27.66 -0.72
C ASN A 38 11.57 26.80 0.39
N ASN A 39 12.15 26.80 1.60
CA ASN A 39 11.76 25.92 2.73
C ASN A 39 11.86 24.41 2.49
N LYS A 40 12.50 23.98 1.40
CA LYS A 40 12.83 22.58 1.15
C LYS A 40 14.31 22.34 1.38
N LYS A 41 14.64 21.18 1.92
CA LYS A 41 16.00 20.71 2.16
C LYS A 41 16.38 19.75 1.03
N TYR A 42 17.55 19.92 0.45
CA TYR A 42 18.13 19.03 -0.56
C TYR A 42 19.34 18.38 0.11
N ILE A 43 19.22 17.09 0.44
CA ILE A 43 20.25 16.33 1.15
C ILE A 43 21.03 15.55 0.10
N GLU A 44 22.29 15.88 -0.11
CA GLU A 44 23.16 15.16 -1.04
C GLU A 44 23.46 13.75 -0.51
N LEU A 45 23.26 12.73 -1.36
CA LEU A 45 23.58 11.34 -1.03
C LEU A 45 25.09 11.11 -1.16
N ASN A 46 25.71 10.55 -0.13
CA ASN A 46 27.11 10.17 -0.19
C ASN A 46 27.30 8.93 -1.05
N LYS A 47 28.25 8.99 -1.97
CA LYS A 47 28.64 7.86 -2.82
C LYS A 47 29.61 6.98 -2.02
N PRO A 48 29.44 5.65 -2.02
CA PRO A 48 30.38 4.76 -1.35
C PRO A 48 31.75 4.78 -2.05
N GLU A 49 32.82 4.42 -1.33
CA GLU A 49 34.21 4.50 -1.87
C GLU A 49 34.44 3.56 -3.06
N ASP A 50 33.67 2.47 -3.14
CA ASP A 50 33.69 1.47 -4.22
C ASP A 50 32.66 1.77 -5.33
N PHE A 51 32.15 3.00 -5.42
CA PHE A 51 31.13 3.37 -6.40
C PHE A 51 31.70 3.47 -7.82
N ILE A 52 31.39 2.49 -8.65
CA ILE A 52 31.93 2.35 -10.02
C ILE A 52 31.13 3.05 -11.12
N TYR A 53 30.00 3.70 -10.80
CA TYR A 53 29.12 4.33 -11.78
C TYR A 53 29.44 5.82 -11.94
N ASP A 54 29.70 6.25 -13.18
CA ASP A 54 29.89 7.66 -13.52
C ASP A 54 28.54 8.39 -13.54
N MET A 55 28.18 8.99 -12.40
CA MET A 55 26.92 9.71 -12.22
C MET A 55 27.09 11.03 -11.47
N GLY A 56 26.30 12.02 -11.88
CA GLY A 56 26.17 13.30 -11.19
C GLY A 56 25.58 13.17 -9.78
N ASP A 57 25.54 14.28 -9.06
CA ASP A 57 25.12 14.26 -7.65
C ASP A 57 23.61 14.01 -7.53
N LEU A 58 23.27 13.17 -6.55
CA LEU A 58 21.90 12.79 -6.22
C LEU A 58 21.48 13.48 -4.93
N TYR A 59 20.25 13.99 -4.90
CA TYR A 59 19.72 14.67 -3.74
C TYR A 59 18.42 14.04 -3.29
N VAL A 60 18.20 13.96 -1.98
CA VAL A 60 16.87 13.75 -1.39
C VAL A 60 16.25 15.12 -1.12
N LEU A 61 15.23 15.45 -1.91
CA LEU A 61 14.36 16.60 -1.66
C LEU A 61 13.45 16.27 -0.47
N PHE A 62 13.58 17.01 0.61
CA PHE A 62 12.79 16.87 1.83
C PHE A 62 12.01 18.16 2.15
N ASP A 63 10.69 18.05 2.23
CA ASP A 63 9.80 19.10 2.76
C ASP A 63 9.29 18.69 4.15
N GLU A 64 9.84 19.32 5.18
CA GLU A 64 9.56 19.00 6.58
C GLU A 64 8.09 19.22 6.96
N ARG A 65 7.39 20.17 6.32
CA ARG A 65 5.98 20.44 6.62
C ARG A 65 5.05 19.35 6.12
N LEU A 66 5.39 18.77 4.97
CA LEU A 66 4.58 17.76 4.29
C LEU A 66 5.09 16.34 4.55
N ASN A 67 6.21 16.19 5.26
CA ASN A 67 6.99 14.96 5.34
C ASN A 67 7.26 14.35 3.95
N TYR A 68 7.40 15.19 2.93
CA TYR A 68 7.58 14.77 1.55
C TYR A 68 9.04 14.51 1.26
N LYS A 69 9.34 13.37 0.63
CA LYS A 69 10.70 12.91 0.30
C LYS A 69 10.74 12.37 -1.11
N GLU A 70 11.71 12.81 -1.89
CA GLU A 70 11.91 12.34 -3.26
C GLU A 70 13.39 12.42 -3.61
N VAL A 71 13.93 11.35 -4.19
CA VAL A 71 15.25 11.37 -4.83
C VAL A 71 15.13 12.14 -6.14
N VAL A 72 15.99 13.13 -6.31
CA VAL A 72 16.11 13.95 -7.52
C VAL A 72 17.55 13.95 -8.00
N GLY A 73 17.74 13.81 -9.31
CA GLY A 73 19.06 13.88 -9.95
C GLY A 73 19.02 13.36 -11.39
N ASN A 74 20.16 13.40 -12.06
CA ASN A 74 20.27 13.04 -13.47
C ASN A 74 20.54 11.55 -13.65
N ILE A 75 19.51 10.72 -13.44
CA ILE A 75 19.56 9.26 -13.58
C ILE A 75 18.30 8.72 -14.28
N PRO A 76 18.36 7.53 -14.90
CA PRO A 76 17.22 6.90 -15.54
C PRO A 76 15.95 6.81 -14.66
N ALA A 77 14.79 7.06 -15.26
CA ALA A 77 13.50 7.15 -14.55
C ALA A 77 13.13 5.87 -13.77
N ASN A 78 13.50 4.70 -14.30
CA ASN A 78 13.29 3.42 -13.62
C ASN A 78 14.08 3.30 -12.30
N ILE A 79 15.27 3.92 -12.22
CA ILE A 79 16.09 3.92 -11.01
C ILE A 79 15.49 4.90 -9.98
N LEU A 80 15.04 6.07 -10.42
CA LEU A 80 14.31 7.03 -9.56
C LEU A 80 13.03 6.42 -8.97
N GLU A 81 12.24 5.73 -9.78
CA GLU A 81 11.04 5.02 -9.32
C GLU A 81 11.39 3.94 -8.29
N ASN A 82 12.48 3.20 -8.49
CA ASN A 82 12.93 2.18 -7.54
C ASN A 82 13.38 2.79 -6.21
N MET A 83 14.14 3.89 -6.23
CA MET A 83 14.60 4.57 -5.01
C MET A 83 13.45 5.25 -4.25
N ASN A 84 12.51 5.86 -4.97
CA ASN A 84 11.35 6.54 -4.39
C ASN A 84 10.30 5.58 -3.82
N ALA A 85 10.34 4.29 -4.16
CA ALA A 85 9.46 3.28 -3.57
C ALA A 85 9.65 3.08 -2.05
N PHE A 86 10.77 3.54 -1.49
CA PHE A 86 11.13 3.39 -0.07
C PHE A 86 10.97 4.69 0.74
N ASN A 87 10.28 5.70 0.19
CA ASN A 87 10.13 7.03 0.82
C ASN A 87 9.22 7.07 2.07
N ASN A 88 8.65 5.92 2.46
CA ASN A 88 7.82 5.75 3.63
C ASN A 88 8.61 5.71 4.95
N GLN A 89 9.93 5.54 4.89
CA GLN A 89 10.81 5.54 6.07
C GLN A 89 11.03 6.95 6.65
N GLU A 90 11.50 7.04 7.90
CA GLU A 90 12.00 8.30 8.47
C GLU A 90 13.16 8.88 7.63
N ILE A 91 13.36 10.20 7.63
CA ILE A 91 14.32 10.84 6.71
C ILE A 91 15.75 10.31 6.90
N LEU A 92 16.17 10.07 8.14
CA LEU A 92 17.49 9.54 8.48
C LEU A 92 17.67 8.09 7.98
N ALA A 93 16.68 7.24 8.24
CA ALA A 93 16.66 5.86 7.79
C ALA A 93 16.62 5.78 6.26
N TYR A 94 15.82 6.63 5.63
CA TYR A 94 15.68 6.69 4.17
C TYR A 94 17.00 7.06 3.49
N VAL A 95 17.67 8.13 3.94
CA VAL A 95 18.97 8.53 3.39
C VAL A 95 20.01 7.42 3.59
N SER A 96 20.13 6.89 4.80
CA SER A 96 21.11 5.82 5.11
C SER A 96 20.85 4.56 4.27
N PHE A 97 19.59 4.19 4.08
CA PHE A 97 19.19 3.06 3.25
C PHE A 97 19.55 3.28 1.78
N LEU A 98 19.31 4.48 1.25
CA LEU A 98 19.68 4.80 -0.13
C LEU A 98 21.20 4.70 -0.31
N GLU A 99 21.98 5.32 0.58
CA GLU A 99 23.45 5.31 0.52
C GLU A 99 24.03 3.89 0.56
N ALA A 100 23.53 3.05 1.48
CA ALA A 100 23.96 1.66 1.60
C ALA A 100 23.63 0.80 0.36
N ASN A 101 22.64 1.21 -0.44
CA ASN A 101 22.11 0.41 -1.54
C ASN A 101 22.28 1.06 -2.92
N LEU A 102 23.04 2.16 -3.02
CA LEU A 102 23.25 2.89 -4.28
C LEU A 102 23.73 1.97 -5.41
N ASN A 103 24.69 1.08 -5.14
CA ASN A 103 25.19 0.12 -6.13
C ASN A 103 24.10 -0.83 -6.66
N VAL A 104 23.19 -1.30 -5.80
CA VAL A 104 22.09 -2.20 -6.16
C VAL A 104 21.06 -1.49 -7.04
N PHE A 105 20.73 -0.24 -6.68
CA PHE A 105 19.83 0.59 -7.47
C PHE A 105 20.38 0.87 -8.87
N CYS A 106 21.68 1.14 -8.98
CA CYS A 106 22.36 1.41 -10.25
C CYS A 106 22.45 0.19 -11.17
N GLN A 107 22.38 -1.03 -10.61
CA GLN A 107 22.23 -2.28 -11.38
C GLN A 107 20.78 -2.50 -11.88
N GLY A 108 19.85 -1.58 -11.60
CA GLY A 108 18.44 -1.71 -11.93
C GLY A 108 17.67 -2.71 -11.08
N LYS A 109 18.29 -3.20 -9.99
CA LYS A 109 17.70 -4.15 -9.05
C LYS A 109 17.08 -3.40 -7.86
N LYS A 110 16.13 -4.05 -7.18
CA LYS A 110 15.62 -3.58 -5.89
C LYS A 110 16.36 -4.30 -4.76
N PRO A 111 16.81 -3.59 -3.72
CA PRO A 111 17.37 -4.24 -2.54
C PRO A 111 16.34 -5.19 -1.92
N GLU A 112 16.77 -6.40 -1.59
CA GLU A 112 15.98 -7.31 -0.76
C GLU A 112 15.97 -6.75 0.66
N ILE A 113 14.80 -6.35 1.15
CA ILE A 113 14.63 -6.06 2.57
C ILE A 113 14.73 -7.43 3.24
N GLN A 114 15.88 -7.74 3.84
CA GLN A 114 15.97 -8.87 4.74
C GLN A 114 14.94 -8.62 5.85
N SER A 115 13.95 -9.51 5.96
CA SER A 115 13.15 -9.64 7.17
C SER A 115 14.15 -9.89 8.29
N ILE A 116 14.39 -8.88 9.12
CA ILE A 116 15.28 -9.03 10.25
C ILE A 116 14.51 -9.88 11.26
N ASP A 117 14.67 -11.20 11.13
CA ASP A 117 14.59 -12.15 12.24
C ASP A 117 15.76 -11.83 13.18
N LYS A 118 15.60 -10.81 14.01
CA LYS A 118 16.40 -10.60 15.22
C LYS A 118 15.45 -10.32 16.37
N GLU A 119 14.71 -11.36 16.71
CA GLU A 119 14.22 -11.53 18.07
C GLU A 119 15.46 -11.65 18.99
N GLU A 120 15.38 -11.00 20.15
CA GLU A 120 16.21 -11.19 21.36
C GLU A 120 17.36 -10.22 21.71
N GLU A 121 18.11 -9.57 20.81
CA GLU A 121 19.31 -8.80 21.26
C GLU A 121 19.21 -7.25 21.31
N PHE A 122 18.03 -6.64 21.20
CA PHE A 122 17.91 -5.16 21.26
C PHE A 122 17.13 -4.63 22.48
N PHE A 123 16.63 -5.50 23.36
CA PHE A 123 15.76 -5.12 24.47
C PHE A 123 16.51 -4.71 25.76
N ASP A 124 17.83 -4.97 25.86
CA ASP A 124 18.60 -4.71 27.09
C ASP A 124 19.22 -3.31 27.21
N ARG A 125 19.28 -2.52 26.12
CA ARG A 125 19.95 -1.20 26.14
C ARG A 125 19.15 -0.06 26.76
N CYS A 126 17.96 -0.34 27.31
CA CYS A 126 17.16 0.65 28.04
C CYS A 126 17.16 0.44 29.57
N ASN A 127 17.87 -0.56 30.09
CA ASN A 127 17.94 -0.84 31.54
C ASN A 127 19.24 -0.38 32.21
N GLU A 128 20.24 0.10 31.45
CA GLU A 128 21.50 0.58 32.02
C GLU A 128 21.63 2.10 31.89
N THR A 129 20.90 2.83 32.74
CA THR A 129 21.47 4.00 33.41
C THR A 129 20.67 4.31 34.67
N HIS A 130 21.36 4.18 35.81
CA HIS A 130 21.02 4.67 37.15
C HIS A 130 20.08 3.81 38.02
N SER A 131 20.62 2.70 38.53
CA SER A 131 20.39 2.38 39.94
C SER A 131 21.23 3.34 40.79
N GLU A 132 20.60 4.19 41.59
CA GLU A 132 20.99 4.44 42.99
C GLU A 132 19.88 5.26 43.67
N ASN A 133 19.15 4.57 44.54
CA ASN A 133 18.47 5.04 45.74
C ASN A 133 17.91 6.48 45.76
N VAL A 134 16.59 6.63 45.61
CA VAL A 134 15.74 7.34 46.61
C VAL A 134 14.30 6.82 46.48
N THR A 135 13.83 6.27 47.59
CA THR A 135 12.43 6.04 47.95
C THR A 135 11.57 7.30 47.77
N ALA A 136 10.67 7.31 46.80
CA ALA A 136 9.40 8.06 46.85
C ALA A 136 8.54 7.69 45.63
N PHE A 137 7.43 6.99 45.88
CA PHE A 137 6.32 6.89 44.94
C PHE A 137 5.80 8.31 44.65
N THR A 138 6.25 8.89 43.54
CA THR A 138 5.56 10.02 42.91
C THR A 138 4.93 9.52 41.62
N LYS A 139 3.60 9.67 41.56
CA LYS A 139 2.71 9.22 40.49
C LYS A 139 3.22 9.67 39.12
N VAL A 140 3.65 8.72 38.30
CA VAL A 140 3.76 8.94 36.84
C VAL A 140 2.32 8.95 36.28
N PRO A 141 1.90 9.98 35.55
CA PRO A 141 0.53 10.07 35.06
C PRO A 141 0.24 9.05 33.95
N PHE A 142 -0.98 8.50 34.04
CA PHE A 142 -1.65 7.56 33.16
C PHE A 142 -1.47 7.81 31.64
N ASP A 143 -1.44 6.70 30.89
CA ASP A 143 -1.37 6.54 29.44
C ASP A 143 -2.07 7.66 28.62
N LYS A 144 -1.29 8.44 27.87
CA LYS A 144 -1.79 9.44 26.91
C LYS A 144 -2.00 8.90 25.48
N ASP A 145 -1.67 7.64 25.24
CA ASP A 145 -1.54 7.10 23.89
C ASP A 145 -2.78 6.34 23.39
N MET A 146 -3.80 6.17 24.25
CA MET A 146 -5.07 5.53 23.88
C MET A 146 -6.29 6.18 24.51
N VAL A 147 -7.41 6.11 23.80
CA VAL A 147 -8.74 6.49 24.31
C VAL A 147 -9.67 5.28 24.24
N GLU A 148 -10.36 4.98 25.34
CA GLU A 148 -11.35 3.90 25.43
C GLU A 148 -12.60 4.21 24.59
N LEU A 149 -13.12 3.21 23.88
CA LEU A 149 -14.36 3.32 23.11
C LEU A 149 -15.58 2.83 23.91
N GLN A 150 -16.39 3.76 24.40
CA GLN A 150 -17.71 3.41 24.94
C GLN A 150 -18.70 3.18 23.79
N LYS A 151 -19.06 1.91 23.55
CA LYS A 151 -20.10 1.45 22.59
C LYS A 151 -19.87 1.83 21.12
N HIS A 152 -18.67 1.61 20.58
CA HIS A 152 -18.40 1.83 19.16
C HIS A 152 -18.80 0.63 18.29
N LYS A 153 -19.41 0.90 17.12
CA LYS A 153 -19.66 -0.09 16.07
C LYS A 153 -18.65 0.12 14.95
N PHE A 154 -17.75 -0.85 14.74
CA PHE A 154 -16.90 -0.86 13.56
C PHE A 154 -17.80 -0.75 12.32
N SER A 155 -17.63 0.30 11.53
CA SER A 155 -18.37 0.48 10.29
C SER A 155 -17.76 -0.43 9.22
N LEU A 156 -18.15 -1.69 9.22
CA LEU A 156 -17.56 -2.72 8.37
C LEU A 156 -18.35 -2.87 7.06
N ASN A 157 -17.66 -2.76 5.93
CA ASN A 157 -18.21 -3.15 4.65
C ASN A 157 -17.52 -4.43 4.14
N THR A 158 -18.15 -5.58 4.35
CA THR A 158 -17.67 -6.89 3.86
C THR A 158 -17.88 -7.10 2.36
N SER A 159 -18.67 -6.24 1.70
CA SER A 159 -18.98 -6.38 0.27
C SER A 159 -17.93 -5.74 -0.65
N VAL A 160 -16.99 -4.99 -0.07
CA VAL A 160 -15.99 -4.23 -0.79
C VAL A 160 -14.64 -4.92 -0.70
N THR A 161 -14.03 -5.22 -1.84
CA THR A 161 -12.63 -5.66 -1.92
C THR A 161 -11.73 -4.47 -1.68
N GLY A 162 -10.96 -4.48 -0.60
CA GLY A 162 -9.96 -3.48 -0.31
C GLY A 162 -8.90 -3.40 -1.41
N ASN A 163 -8.36 -2.19 -1.63
CA ASN A 163 -7.24 -1.97 -2.55
C ASN A 163 -6.04 -1.36 -1.85
N ILE A 164 -6.11 -1.10 -0.54
CA ILE A 164 -4.93 -0.78 0.28
C ILE A 164 -4.45 -2.10 0.87
N LYS A 165 -3.38 -2.69 0.33
CA LYS A 165 -2.73 -3.85 0.94
C LYS A 165 -1.84 -3.40 2.08
N MET A 166 -1.88 -4.16 3.16
CA MET A 166 -1.24 -3.89 4.43
C MET A 166 -0.43 -5.11 4.84
N ASP A 167 0.81 -4.88 5.22
CA ASP A 167 1.64 -5.87 5.91
C ASP A 167 1.60 -5.48 7.41
N LEU A 168 1.00 -6.33 8.25
CA LEU A 168 0.68 -6.03 9.65
C LEU A 168 1.25 -7.10 10.59
N TYR A 169 2.12 -6.67 11.49
CA TYR A 169 2.45 -7.42 12.70
C TYR A 169 1.46 -7.07 13.82
N LYS A 170 0.92 -8.08 14.52
CA LYS A 170 0.05 -7.86 15.69
C LYS A 170 0.18 -8.97 16.74
N GLU A 171 0.03 -8.60 18.01
CA GLU A 171 0.07 -9.48 19.17
C GLU A 171 -1.09 -9.13 20.13
N ASN A 172 -1.89 -10.14 20.52
CA ASN A 172 -3.07 -10.01 21.40
C ASN A 172 -4.15 -9.03 20.89
N ILE A 173 -4.20 -8.79 19.58
CA ILE A 173 -5.17 -7.91 18.91
C ILE A 173 -6.07 -8.73 17.99
N PHE A 174 -7.36 -8.70 18.27
CA PHE A 174 -8.36 -9.40 17.47
C PHE A 174 -8.74 -8.61 16.22
N MET A 175 -9.37 -7.45 16.38
CA MET A 175 -9.72 -6.56 15.26
C MET A 175 -8.68 -5.46 15.08
N PHE A 176 -8.40 -5.13 13.82
CA PHE A 176 -7.53 -4.02 13.42
C PHE A 176 -8.14 -3.31 12.23
N THR A 177 -8.34 -1.99 12.32
CA THR A 177 -8.87 -1.16 11.23
C THR A 177 -8.27 0.24 11.27
N CYS A 178 -8.32 0.98 10.17
CA CYS A 178 -8.01 2.41 10.17
C CYS A 178 -9.31 3.21 10.12
N ASP A 179 -9.48 4.11 11.11
CA ASP A 179 -10.65 4.97 11.27
C ASP A 179 -10.51 6.24 10.41
N GLU A 180 -9.41 6.98 10.61
CA GLU A 180 -9.07 8.17 9.85
C GLU A 180 -7.77 7.92 9.07
N LEU A 181 -7.89 7.77 7.75
CA LEU A 181 -6.80 7.61 6.80
C LEU A 181 -6.31 8.99 6.35
N HIS A 182 -5.04 9.30 6.60
CA HIS A 182 -4.41 10.56 6.23
C HIS A 182 -3.43 10.30 5.10
N ALA A 183 -3.46 11.12 4.05
CA ALA A 183 -2.57 10.93 2.92
C ALA A 183 -2.30 12.23 2.16
N ASN A 184 -1.13 12.30 1.52
CA ASN A 184 -0.84 13.36 0.56
C ASN A 184 -1.18 12.87 -0.85
N VAL A 185 -1.92 13.68 -1.60
CA VAL A 185 -2.32 13.39 -2.98
C VAL A 185 -1.87 14.47 -3.95
N LYS A 186 -1.47 14.07 -5.16
CA LYS A 186 -1.10 14.96 -6.26
C LYS A 186 -2.32 15.25 -7.11
N CYS A 187 -2.64 16.52 -7.33
CA CYS A 187 -3.71 16.92 -8.25
C CYS A 187 -3.31 16.64 -9.71
N LYS A 188 -4.18 15.98 -10.48
CA LYS A 188 -3.92 15.68 -11.91
C LYS A 188 -3.91 16.91 -12.81
N ARG A 189 -4.60 17.99 -12.40
CA ARG A 189 -4.74 19.20 -13.20
C ARG A 189 -3.54 20.15 -13.07
N CYS A 190 -3.09 20.41 -11.85
CA CYS A 190 -2.07 21.44 -11.58
C CYS A 190 -0.83 20.90 -10.86
N PHE A 191 -0.78 19.59 -10.62
CA PHE A 191 0.30 18.87 -9.93
C PHE A 191 0.61 19.34 -8.51
N ALA A 192 -0.23 20.19 -7.92
CA ALA A 192 -0.11 20.57 -6.51
C ALA A 192 -0.39 19.36 -5.60
N VAL A 193 0.37 19.27 -4.51
CA VAL A 193 0.19 18.29 -3.44
C VAL A 193 -0.85 18.82 -2.46
N ASN A 194 -1.79 17.98 -2.04
CA ASN A 194 -2.84 18.33 -1.07
C ASN A 194 -2.84 17.26 0.03
N ALA A 195 -2.80 17.68 1.29
CA ALA A 195 -2.91 16.78 2.44
C ALA A 195 -4.40 16.54 2.73
N LEU A 196 -4.88 15.33 2.52
CA LEU A 196 -6.28 14.94 2.69
C LEU A 196 -6.42 13.93 3.83
N LYS A 197 -7.60 13.93 4.44
CA LYS A 197 -7.99 12.98 5.48
C LYS A 197 -9.36 12.39 5.15
N SER A 198 -9.55 11.11 5.42
CA SER A 198 -10.87 10.47 5.29
C SER A 198 -11.81 10.95 6.39
N GLY A 199 -13.10 10.78 6.18
CA GLY A 199 -14.15 11.18 7.12
C GLY A 199 -15.46 11.37 6.39
N GLU A 200 -16.28 12.31 6.86
CA GLU A 200 -17.59 12.62 6.25
C GLU A 200 -17.46 13.17 4.82
N ASN A 201 -16.41 13.96 4.57
CA ASN A 201 -16.16 14.53 3.26
C ASN A 201 -15.35 13.57 2.39
N THR A 202 -15.91 13.22 1.23
CA THR A 202 -15.24 12.40 0.22
C THR A 202 -14.68 13.22 -0.93
N THR A 203 -15.09 14.48 -1.05
CA THR A 203 -14.73 15.39 -2.13
C THR A 203 -14.07 16.64 -1.57
N PHE A 204 -12.93 17.01 -2.13
CA PHE A 204 -12.08 18.10 -1.68
C PHE A 204 -11.79 19.07 -2.84
N SER A 205 -11.50 20.33 -2.54
CA SER A 205 -11.07 21.30 -3.54
C SER A 205 -9.56 21.45 -3.51
N CYS A 206 -8.90 21.35 -4.68
CA CYS A 206 -7.45 21.53 -4.77
C CYS A 206 -7.04 22.94 -4.32
N GLU A 207 -6.04 23.04 -3.44
CA GLU A 207 -5.60 24.33 -2.86
C GLU A 207 -5.21 25.35 -3.93
N LYS A 208 -4.55 24.90 -5.00
CA LYS A 208 -4.01 25.74 -6.09
C LYS A 208 -5.02 26.06 -7.19
N CYS A 209 -5.63 25.05 -7.80
CA CYS A 209 -6.49 25.25 -8.99
C CYS A 209 -8.00 25.11 -8.73
N LYS A 210 -8.38 24.87 -7.46
CA LYS A 210 -9.76 24.69 -7.00
C LYS A 210 -10.54 23.55 -7.67
N SER A 211 -9.89 22.71 -8.48
CA SER A 211 -10.52 21.53 -9.06
C SER A 211 -11.01 20.57 -7.99
N SER A 212 -12.15 19.93 -8.23
CA SER A 212 -12.68 18.87 -7.36
C SER A 212 -11.81 17.60 -7.42
N LEU A 213 -11.38 17.14 -6.25
CA LEU A 213 -10.60 15.94 -5.99
C LEU A 213 -11.48 14.95 -5.21
N LEU A 214 -11.58 13.70 -5.65
CA LEU A 214 -12.25 12.66 -4.86
C LEU A 214 -11.21 11.89 -4.05
N PHE A 215 -11.41 11.82 -2.75
CA PHE A 215 -10.65 10.99 -1.81
C PHE A 215 -11.66 10.31 -0.87
N ASN A 216 -12.08 9.10 -1.23
CA ASN A 216 -13.05 8.34 -0.46
C ASN A 216 -12.41 7.05 0.05
N TYR A 217 -12.38 6.88 1.37
CA TYR A 217 -11.83 5.69 2.02
C TYR A 217 -12.93 4.95 2.78
N ILE A 218 -13.00 3.64 2.56
CA ILE A 218 -13.95 2.74 3.20
C ILE A 218 -13.15 1.63 3.89
N PRO A 219 -13.18 1.53 5.23
CA PRO A 219 -12.47 0.46 5.95
C PRO A 219 -13.08 -0.91 5.63
N VAL A 220 -12.23 -1.93 5.57
CA VAL A 220 -12.62 -3.32 5.31
C VAL A 220 -12.02 -4.21 6.39
N PHE A 221 -12.78 -5.21 6.84
CA PHE A 221 -12.25 -6.24 7.74
C PHE A 221 -11.59 -7.34 6.91
N ASN A 222 -10.28 -7.22 6.72
CA ASN A 222 -9.49 -8.19 5.98
C ASN A 222 -8.05 -8.22 6.56
N PRO A 223 -7.43 -9.41 6.71
CA PRO A 223 -6.07 -9.50 7.25
C PRO A 223 -5.02 -8.79 6.38
N ASP A 224 -5.19 -8.84 5.05
CA ASP A 224 -4.21 -8.34 4.08
C ASP A 224 -4.55 -6.93 3.57
N HIS A 225 -5.76 -6.43 3.84
CA HIS A 225 -6.24 -5.17 3.29
C HIS A 225 -6.85 -4.24 4.35
N LEU A 226 -6.33 -3.02 4.41
CA LEU A 226 -6.82 -1.98 5.33
C LEU A 226 -8.19 -1.42 4.93
N GLY A 227 -8.43 -1.29 3.62
CA GLY A 227 -9.69 -0.79 3.08
C GLY A 227 -9.67 -0.48 1.59
N LEU A 228 -10.76 0.10 1.10
CA LEU A 228 -10.88 0.61 -0.27
C LEU A 228 -10.69 2.12 -0.29
N LEU A 229 -9.69 2.58 -1.05
CA LEU A 229 -9.45 3.97 -1.38
C LEU A 229 -9.82 4.26 -2.84
N GLN A 230 -10.78 5.15 -3.03
CA GLN A 230 -11.23 5.63 -4.33
C GLN A 230 -10.69 7.04 -4.56
N LEU A 231 -9.91 7.19 -5.64
CA LEU A 231 -9.31 8.47 -6.06
C LEU A 231 -9.87 8.89 -7.43
N LYS A 232 -10.25 10.17 -7.57
CA LYS A 232 -10.53 10.81 -8.87
C LYS A 232 -9.90 12.19 -8.91
N ASN A 233 -9.35 12.55 -10.07
CA ASN A 233 -8.62 13.81 -10.31
C ASN A 233 -7.38 14.02 -9.42
N CYS A 234 -6.95 12.99 -8.69
CA CYS A 234 -5.72 12.96 -7.91
C CYS A 234 -5.06 11.57 -7.95
N ASP A 235 -3.77 11.53 -7.61
CA ASP A 235 -3.00 10.29 -7.40
C ASP A 235 -2.41 10.29 -5.98
N LEU A 236 -2.36 9.12 -5.33
CA LEU A 236 -1.73 8.99 -4.02
C LEU A 236 -0.21 9.18 -4.15
N ILE A 237 0.36 9.95 -3.22
CA ILE A 237 1.81 10.07 -3.06
C ILE A 237 2.28 9.20 -1.89
N VAL A 238 1.74 9.45 -0.70
CA VAL A 238 2.17 8.78 0.54
C VAL A 238 1.04 8.78 1.57
N PHE A 239 1.01 7.72 2.40
CA PHE A 239 0.18 7.67 3.59
C PHE A 239 0.88 8.42 4.73
N ASN A 240 0.15 9.33 5.37
CA ASN A 240 0.62 10.06 6.54
C ASN A 240 0.32 9.26 7.82
N ALA A 241 0.63 9.83 8.99
CA ALA A 241 0.27 9.22 10.26
C ALA A 241 -1.26 9.09 10.40
N CYS A 242 -1.74 7.86 10.57
CA CYS A 242 -3.16 7.51 10.58
C CYS A 242 -3.64 7.12 11.97
N ASN A 243 -4.94 7.23 12.21
CA ASN A 243 -5.56 6.72 13.44
C ASN A 243 -6.04 5.29 13.20
N PHE A 244 -5.61 4.38 14.08
CA PHE A 244 -6.03 2.99 14.04
C PHE A 244 -6.98 2.69 15.19
N GLN A 245 -7.88 1.74 14.94
CA GLN A 245 -8.76 1.19 15.92
C GLN A 245 -8.44 -0.29 16.08
N ILE A 246 -8.23 -0.71 17.33
CA ILE A 246 -7.86 -2.08 17.68
C ILE A 246 -8.82 -2.64 18.73
N SER A 247 -8.95 -3.96 18.78
CA SER A 247 -9.64 -4.64 19.88
C SER A 247 -8.75 -5.69 20.55
N CYS A 248 -8.77 -5.72 21.88
CA CYS A 248 -8.08 -6.75 22.66
C CYS A 248 -8.68 -8.13 22.38
N GLU A 249 -7.84 -9.11 22.11
CA GLU A 249 -8.26 -10.49 21.84
C GLU A 249 -8.83 -11.22 23.06
N LYS A 250 -8.39 -10.85 24.27
CA LYS A 250 -8.80 -11.55 25.50
C LYS A 250 -10.14 -11.05 26.05
N CYS A 251 -10.49 -9.79 25.84
CA CYS A 251 -11.62 -9.17 26.54
C CYS A 251 -12.50 -8.28 25.66
N ASP A 252 -12.25 -8.26 24.35
CA ASP A 252 -12.96 -7.54 23.29
C ASP A 252 -13.03 -6.02 23.46
N MET A 253 -12.23 -5.47 24.37
CA MET A 253 -12.22 -4.04 24.62
C MET A 253 -11.58 -3.34 23.43
N SER A 254 -12.25 -2.30 22.92
CA SER A 254 -11.83 -1.55 21.73
C SER A 254 -11.19 -0.23 22.11
N TYR A 255 -10.20 0.19 21.32
CA TYR A 255 -9.36 1.34 21.59
C TYR A 255 -9.04 2.12 20.31
N PHE A 256 -8.82 3.42 20.45
CA PHE A 256 -8.14 4.23 19.45
C PHE A 256 -6.67 4.43 19.79
N THR A 257 -5.84 4.41 18.77
CA THR A 257 -4.44 4.78 18.88
C THR A 257 -4.28 6.29 18.67
N LYS A 258 -3.19 6.85 19.16
CA LYS A 258 -2.67 8.11 18.59
C LYS A 258 -2.40 7.95 17.08
N LYS A 259 -2.12 9.06 16.40
CA LYS A 259 -1.64 9.01 15.02
C LYS A 259 -0.33 8.21 14.96
N MET A 260 -0.34 7.13 14.19
CA MET A 260 0.79 6.23 14.00
C MET A 260 1.26 6.29 12.55
N THR A 261 2.56 6.33 12.36
CA THR A 261 3.19 6.21 11.04
C THR A 261 3.41 4.74 10.66
N VAL A 262 3.67 4.48 9.38
CA VAL A 262 4.09 3.16 8.91
C VAL A 262 5.47 2.85 9.50
N ASN A 263 5.71 1.60 9.90
CA ASN A 263 6.88 1.11 10.65
C ASN A 263 7.04 1.62 12.09
N GLU A 264 6.05 2.34 12.62
CA GLU A 264 6.05 2.73 14.02
C GLU A 264 5.43 1.63 14.88
N ARG A 265 6.20 1.13 15.86
CA ARG A 265 5.76 0.08 16.77
C ARG A 265 4.86 0.65 17.85
N PHE A 266 3.67 0.09 17.96
CA PHE A 266 2.73 0.37 19.04
C PHE A 266 2.80 -0.73 20.10
N SER A 267 2.84 -0.34 21.38
CA SER A 267 2.76 -1.26 22.52
C SER A 267 2.07 -0.59 23.71
N CYS A 268 1.03 -1.23 24.25
CA CYS A 268 0.37 -0.78 25.48
C CYS A 268 -0.16 -1.98 26.28
N LYS A 269 -0.77 -1.71 27.44
CA LYS A 269 -1.56 -2.72 28.18
C LYS A 269 -3.04 -2.43 28.00
N CYS A 270 -3.82 -3.48 27.75
CA CYS A 270 -5.28 -3.39 27.76
C CYS A 270 -5.79 -2.84 29.11
N PHE A 271 -6.59 -1.78 29.09
CA PHE A 271 -7.15 -1.16 30.31
C PHE A 271 -8.06 -2.08 31.12
N LYS A 272 -8.61 -3.14 30.51
CA LYS A 272 -9.54 -4.07 31.17
C LYS A 272 -8.85 -5.33 31.70
N CYS A 273 -8.00 -5.97 30.91
CA CYS A 273 -7.39 -7.26 31.28
C CYS A 273 -5.87 -7.25 31.40
N PHE A 274 -5.24 -6.08 31.21
CA PHE A 274 -3.79 -5.84 31.32
C PHE A 274 -2.91 -6.65 30.37
N THR A 275 -3.50 -7.43 29.46
CA THR A 275 -2.78 -8.11 28.37
C THR A 275 -2.03 -7.08 27.52
N PRO A 276 -0.75 -7.30 27.19
CA PRO A 276 0.00 -6.40 26.33
C PRO A 276 -0.57 -6.44 24.91
N LEU A 277 -0.93 -5.28 24.35
CA LEU A 277 -1.39 -5.13 22.98
C LEU A 277 -0.25 -4.54 22.17
N ARG A 278 0.18 -5.23 21.10
CA ARG A 278 1.25 -4.74 20.23
C ARG A 278 0.87 -4.84 18.77
N PHE A 279 1.23 -3.85 17.97
CA PHE A 279 1.15 -3.95 16.52
C PHE A 279 2.18 -3.06 15.83
N CYS A 280 2.44 -3.36 14.56
CA CYS A 280 3.21 -2.52 13.65
C CYS A 280 2.62 -2.66 12.25
N VAL A 281 2.23 -1.54 11.64
CA VAL A 281 1.89 -1.51 10.22
C VAL A 281 3.19 -1.34 9.45
N GLU A 282 3.73 -2.42 8.90
CA GLU A 282 5.05 -2.43 8.27
C GLU A 282 5.03 -1.77 6.90
N ASN A 283 3.93 -1.97 6.17
CA ASN A 283 3.78 -1.43 4.83
C ASN A 283 2.32 -1.15 4.47
N LEU A 284 2.10 -0.12 3.66
CA LEU A 284 0.82 0.21 3.05
C LEU A 284 1.02 0.54 1.58
N ARG A 285 0.32 -0.18 0.69
CA ARG A 285 0.40 0.04 -0.76
C ARG A 285 -0.98 0.02 -1.41
N ILE A 286 -1.20 0.93 -2.35
CA ILE A 286 -2.39 0.84 -3.21
C ILE A 286 -2.14 -0.19 -4.31
N ILE A 287 -3.03 -1.16 -4.37
CA ILE A 287 -3.18 -2.08 -5.48
C ILE A 287 -4.10 -1.42 -6.52
N THR A 288 -3.51 -0.86 -7.57
CA THR A 288 -4.27 -0.45 -8.74
C THR A 288 -4.36 -1.64 -9.70
N GLY A 289 -5.56 -2.21 -9.84
CA GLY A 289 -5.78 -3.24 -10.86
C GLY A 289 -5.49 -2.68 -12.25
N LYS A 290 -4.85 -3.47 -13.12
CA LYS A 290 -4.80 -3.16 -14.56
C LYS A 290 -6.25 -3.07 -15.04
N LYS A 291 -6.71 -1.86 -15.39
CA LYS A 291 -8.06 -1.64 -15.91
C LYS A 291 -8.15 -2.28 -17.29
N VAL A 292 -8.66 -3.50 -17.35
CA VAL A 292 -9.18 -4.03 -18.60
C VAL A 292 -10.55 -3.41 -18.79
N LEU A 293 -10.72 -2.67 -19.88
CA LEU A 293 -12.02 -2.12 -20.27
C LEU A 293 -12.92 -3.29 -20.66
N ILE A 294 -13.87 -3.59 -19.79
CA ILE A 294 -14.86 -4.64 -19.98
C ILE A 294 -16.23 -3.97 -19.94
N LYS A 295 -17.05 -4.21 -20.96
CA LYS A 295 -18.41 -3.70 -21.03
C LYS A 295 -19.37 -4.80 -20.61
N GLU A 296 -20.17 -4.54 -19.58
CA GLU A 296 -21.22 -5.48 -19.19
C GLU A 296 -22.17 -5.75 -20.36
N GLY A 297 -22.49 -7.02 -20.60
CA GLY A 297 -23.28 -7.51 -21.72
C GLY A 297 -22.49 -7.90 -22.97
N SER A 298 -21.20 -7.57 -23.07
CA SER A 298 -20.35 -8.05 -24.18
C SER A 298 -19.55 -9.30 -23.82
N GLU A 299 -19.17 -10.09 -24.82
CA GLU A 299 -18.27 -11.23 -24.62
C GLU A 299 -16.84 -10.75 -24.30
N LEU A 300 -16.15 -11.47 -23.41
CA LEU A 300 -14.72 -11.26 -23.16
C LEU A 300 -13.89 -11.73 -24.36
N PRO A 301 -12.64 -11.24 -24.50
CA PRO A 301 -11.69 -11.80 -25.47
C PRO A 301 -11.60 -13.32 -25.32
N GLU A 302 -11.71 -14.04 -26.43
CA GLU A 302 -11.73 -15.51 -26.47
C GLU A 302 -12.75 -16.14 -25.50
N LYS A 303 -13.86 -15.46 -25.22
CA LYS A 303 -14.90 -15.86 -24.26
C LYS A 303 -14.34 -16.12 -22.85
N GLY A 304 -13.25 -15.45 -22.50
CA GLY A 304 -12.58 -15.61 -21.22
C GLY A 304 -11.63 -16.81 -21.12
N THR A 305 -11.37 -17.53 -22.22
CA THR A 305 -10.46 -18.68 -22.24
C THR A 305 -8.99 -18.26 -22.31
N CYS A 306 -8.10 -19.21 -22.01
CA CYS A 306 -6.66 -19.04 -22.23
C CYS A 306 -6.03 -20.38 -22.65
N LYS A 307 -4.74 -20.33 -23.02
CA LYS A 307 -3.96 -21.51 -23.40
C LYS A 307 -3.89 -22.56 -22.29
N HIS A 308 -3.78 -22.15 -21.03
CA HIS A 308 -3.69 -23.07 -19.89
C HIS A 308 -5.03 -23.74 -19.57
N TYR A 309 -6.14 -23.00 -19.71
CA TYR A 309 -7.50 -23.50 -19.44
C TYR A 309 -8.47 -23.19 -20.57
N PRO A 310 -8.43 -23.97 -21.67
CA PRO A 310 -9.25 -23.72 -22.88
C PRO A 310 -10.76 -23.84 -22.64
N LYS A 311 -11.16 -24.48 -21.54
CA LYS A 311 -12.57 -24.72 -21.17
C LYS A 311 -13.06 -23.72 -20.12
N SER A 312 -12.19 -22.89 -19.56
CA SER A 312 -12.55 -21.88 -18.58
C SER A 312 -13.06 -20.64 -19.30
N GLN A 313 -14.37 -20.40 -19.28
CA GLN A 313 -14.98 -19.21 -19.90
C GLN A 313 -15.18 -18.10 -18.86
N ARG A 314 -14.12 -17.78 -18.13
CA ARG A 314 -14.15 -16.80 -17.04
C ARG A 314 -12.79 -16.21 -16.80
N TRP A 315 -12.77 -14.96 -16.39
CA TRP A 315 -11.60 -14.33 -15.78
C TRP A 315 -11.79 -14.23 -14.28
N PHE A 316 -10.69 -14.24 -13.55
CA PHE A 316 -10.66 -14.08 -12.11
C PHE A 316 -10.12 -12.70 -11.77
N ARG A 317 -10.72 -12.09 -10.74
CA ARG A 317 -10.19 -10.88 -10.12
C ARG A 317 -9.35 -11.33 -8.92
N PHE A 318 -8.04 -11.28 -9.11
CA PHE A 318 -7.08 -11.71 -8.08
C PHE A 318 -6.98 -10.67 -6.96
N PRO A 319 -7.17 -11.02 -5.68
CA PRO A 319 -7.10 -10.06 -4.57
C PRO A 319 -5.73 -9.40 -4.43
N CYS A 320 -4.66 -10.15 -4.67
CA CYS A 320 -3.27 -9.70 -4.58
C CYS A 320 -2.95 -8.45 -5.40
N CYS A 321 -3.56 -8.30 -6.59
CA CYS A 321 -3.28 -7.20 -7.51
C CYS A 321 -4.55 -6.54 -8.10
N ASN A 322 -5.73 -6.97 -7.67
CA ASN A 322 -7.05 -6.56 -8.16
C ASN A 322 -7.18 -6.52 -9.70
N SER A 323 -6.35 -7.31 -10.38
CA SER A 323 -6.29 -7.40 -11.84
C SER A 323 -7.05 -8.62 -12.33
N LEU A 324 -7.50 -8.56 -13.58
CA LEU A 324 -8.26 -9.63 -14.21
C LEU A 324 -7.35 -10.50 -15.07
N PHE A 325 -7.35 -11.80 -14.80
CA PHE A 325 -6.67 -12.80 -15.62
C PHE A 325 -7.54 -14.04 -15.81
N PRO A 326 -7.42 -14.75 -16.95
CA PRO A 326 -8.19 -15.97 -17.21
C PRO A 326 -7.87 -17.13 -16.24
N CYS A 327 -6.67 -17.15 -15.68
CA CYS A 327 -6.24 -18.12 -14.68
C CYS A 327 -5.05 -17.61 -13.85
N ASP A 328 -4.70 -18.39 -12.84
CA ASP A 328 -3.53 -18.29 -11.96
C ASP A 328 -2.22 -18.28 -12.75
N VAL A 329 -2.03 -19.22 -13.68
CA VAL A 329 -0.79 -19.30 -14.47
C VAL A 329 -0.60 -18.05 -15.34
N CYS A 330 -1.67 -17.55 -15.97
CA CYS A 330 -1.63 -16.31 -16.74
C CYS A 330 -1.36 -15.08 -15.87
N HIS A 331 -1.73 -15.12 -14.58
CA HIS A 331 -1.42 -14.06 -13.63
C HIS A 331 0.07 -14.08 -13.30
N ASP A 332 0.59 -15.24 -12.90
CA ASP A 332 1.97 -15.41 -12.45
C ASP A 332 2.98 -15.13 -13.58
N GLU A 333 2.65 -15.47 -14.83
CA GLU A 333 3.48 -15.13 -16.00
C GLU A 333 3.58 -13.62 -16.28
N LYS A 334 2.57 -12.84 -15.89
CA LYS A 334 2.44 -11.40 -16.25
C LYS A 334 2.66 -10.46 -15.07
N THR A 335 2.93 -11.00 -13.90
CA THR A 335 3.08 -10.24 -12.66
C THR A 335 4.26 -10.76 -11.86
N ASN A 336 4.86 -9.91 -11.04
CA ASN A 336 6.07 -10.26 -10.26
C ASN A 336 5.72 -10.88 -8.90
N HIS A 337 4.57 -11.54 -8.76
CA HIS A 337 4.14 -12.20 -7.53
C HIS A 337 3.21 -13.37 -7.83
N THR A 338 3.10 -14.29 -6.88
CA THR A 338 2.20 -15.44 -6.97
C THR A 338 0.75 -15.04 -6.78
N SER A 339 -0.13 -15.75 -7.47
CA SER A 339 -1.57 -15.55 -7.41
C SER A 339 -2.15 -15.99 -6.06
N GLU A 340 -2.91 -15.09 -5.44
CA GLU A 340 -3.78 -15.43 -4.30
C GLU A 340 -5.13 -15.96 -4.81
N TYR A 341 -5.80 -16.80 -4.02
CA TYR A 341 -7.07 -17.40 -4.41
C TYR A 341 -8.15 -16.34 -4.67
N ALA A 342 -8.74 -16.37 -5.86
CA ALA A 342 -9.73 -15.38 -6.28
C ALA A 342 -11.15 -15.71 -5.80
N ASN A 343 -11.77 -14.78 -5.07
CA ASN A 343 -13.16 -14.88 -4.60
C ASN A 343 -14.18 -14.25 -5.57
N LYS A 344 -13.70 -13.51 -6.57
CA LYS A 344 -14.51 -12.84 -7.60
C LYS A 344 -14.10 -13.31 -9.00
N MET A 345 -15.08 -13.47 -9.88
CA MET A 345 -14.89 -13.82 -11.28
C MET A 345 -15.74 -12.94 -12.20
N VAL A 346 -15.32 -12.83 -13.46
CA VAL A 346 -16.02 -12.16 -14.54
C VAL A 346 -16.44 -13.21 -15.57
N CYS A 347 -17.72 -13.21 -15.93
CA CYS A 347 -18.28 -14.14 -16.92
C CYS A 347 -17.71 -13.89 -18.33
N GLY A 348 -17.28 -14.96 -19.01
CA GLY A 348 -16.79 -14.92 -20.39
C GLY A 348 -17.79 -14.42 -21.44
N LEU A 349 -19.10 -14.61 -21.22
CA LEU A 349 -20.13 -14.23 -22.19
C LEU A 349 -20.74 -12.85 -21.95
N CYS A 350 -21.12 -12.56 -20.71
CA CYS A 350 -21.83 -11.32 -20.40
C CYS A 350 -20.95 -10.31 -19.68
N SER A 351 -19.67 -10.62 -19.44
CA SER A 351 -18.72 -9.70 -18.80
C SER A 351 -19.15 -9.19 -17.42
N LYS A 352 -20.11 -9.86 -16.78
CA LYS A 352 -20.62 -9.51 -15.45
C LYS A 352 -19.67 -10.02 -14.38
N GLU A 353 -19.28 -9.13 -13.48
CA GLU A 353 -18.51 -9.46 -12.28
C GLU A 353 -19.42 -10.03 -11.18
N GLN A 354 -19.00 -11.12 -10.55
CA GLN A 354 -19.77 -11.87 -9.56
C GLN A 354 -18.84 -12.69 -8.65
N SER A 355 -19.35 -13.21 -7.53
CA SER A 355 -18.62 -14.20 -6.73
C SER A 355 -18.36 -15.47 -7.55
N VAL A 356 -17.33 -16.24 -7.17
CA VAL A 356 -17.05 -17.52 -7.85
C VAL A 356 -18.22 -18.48 -7.63
N LYS A 357 -18.95 -18.79 -8.70
CA LYS A 357 -20.12 -19.69 -8.68
C LYS A 357 -20.18 -20.55 -9.94
N THR A 358 -20.96 -21.63 -9.90
CA THR A 358 -21.06 -22.61 -11.01
C THR A 358 -21.78 -22.05 -12.22
N ASN A 359 -22.81 -21.23 -12.02
CA ASN A 359 -23.63 -20.68 -13.10
C ASN A 359 -23.71 -19.17 -13.00
N CYS A 360 -23.59 -18.49 -14.14
CA CYS A 360 -23.89 -17.08 -14.25
C CYS A 360 -25.38 -16.88 -14.53
N GLU A 361 -25.92 -15.72 -14.13
CA GLU A 361 -27.32 -15.34 -14.39
C GLU A 361 -27.65 -15.22 -15.89
N CYS A 362 -26.65 -15.01 -16.75
CA CYS A 362 -26.85 -15.06 -18.21
C CYS A 362 -27.08 -16.48 -18.76
N GLY A 363 -27.10 -17.51 -17.91
CA GLY A 363 -27.30 -18.91 -18.30
C GLY A 363 -26.02 -19.68 -18.64
N MET A 364 -24.86 -19.02 -18.62
CA MET A 364 -23.57 -19.70 -18.81
C MET A 364 -23.22 -20.58 -17.60
N SER A 365 -22.90 -21.84 -17.87
CA SER A 365 -22.40 -22.78 -16.86
C SER A 365 -20.88 -22.88 -16.96
N MET A 366 -20.20 -22.61 -15.86
CA MET A 366 -18.74 -22.50 -15.76
C MET A 366 -18.05 -23.86 -15.63
N PHE A 367 -18.83 -24.93 -15.43
CA PHE A 367 -18.35 -26.29 -15.30
C PHE A 367 -18.95 -27.17 -16.39
N LYS A 368 -18.21 -28.20 -16.77
CA LYS A 368 -18.71 -29.23 -17.68
C LYS A 368 -19.92 -29.90 -17.02
N LYS A 369 -21.10 -29.77 -17.63
CA LYS A 369 -22.24 -30.62 -17.26
C LYS A 369 -21.82 -32.07 -17.50
N HIS A 370 -21.85 -32.90 -16.46
CA HIS A 370 -21.69 -34.35 -16.62
C HIS A 370 -22.90 -34.85 -17.42
N SER A 371 -22.70 -35.06 -18.72
CA SER A 371 -23.65 -35.77 -19.56
C SER A 371 -23.30 -37.24 -19.58
N GLN A 372 -24.31 -38.11 -19.48
CA GLN A 372 -24.12 -39.55 -19.72
C GLN A 372 -23.74 -39.87 -21.17
N PHE A 373 -23.82 -38.89 -22.06
CA PHE A 373 -23.47 -39.03 -23.47
C PHE A 373 -22.11 -38.39 -23.76
N TRP A 374 -21.29 -39.06 -24.58
CA TRP A 374 -20.09 -38.48 -25.15
C TRP A 374 -20.48 -37.18 -25.91
N GLU A 375 -19.69 -36.11 -25.74
CA GLU A 375 -19.92 -34.76 -26.30
C GLU A 375 -21.13 -33.96 -25.76
N GLY A 376 -21.52 -34.11 -24.49
CA GLY A 376 -22.53 -33.19 -23.94
C GLY A 376 -23.93 -33.37 -24.53
N GLY A 377 -24.18 -34.48 -25.23
CA GLY A 377 -25.41 -34.73 -25.98
C GLY A 377 -25.53 -33.99 -27.31
N LYS A 378 -24.47 -33.29 -27.78
CA LYS A 378 -24.45 -32.56 -29.06
C LYS A 378 -23.84 -33.33 -30.23
N GLY A 379 -23.16 -34.45 -29.98
CA GLY A 379 -22.65 -35.32 -31.04
C GLY A 379 -23.79 -35.96 -31.83
N ASN A 380 -23.67 -35.99 -33.16
CA ASN A 380 -24.58 -36.74 -34.01
C ASN A 380 -24.45 -38.22 -33.61
N ARG A 381 -25.50 -38.79 -33.02
CA ARG A 381 -25.45 -40.15 -32.45
C ARG A 381 -25.31 -41.15 -33.59
N ASN A 382 -24.13 -41.74 -33.73
CA ASN A 382 -23.91 -42.81 -34.69
C ASN A 382 -24.83 -44.01 -34.36
N LYS A 383 -25.83 -44.25 -35.22
CA LYS A 383 -26.83 -45.33 -35.04
C LYS A 383 -26.17 -46.70 -34.93
N ASN A 384 -25.01 -46.88 -35.58
CA ASN A 384 -24.20 -48.09 -35.55
C ASN A 384 -23.65 -48.41 -34.16
N THR A 385 -23.16 -47.40 -33.43
CA THR A 385 -22.52 -47.55 -32.11
C THR A 385 -23.51 -47.53 -30.95
N LEU A 386 -24.80 -47.24 -31.19
CA LEU A 386 -25.82 -47.34 -30.16
C LEU A 386 -25.95 -48.79 -29.66
N SER A 387 -26.20 -48.96 -28.36
CA SER A 387 -26.50 -50.28 -27.80
C SER A 387 -27.72 -50.89 -28.49
N LYS A 388 -27.73 -52.22 -28.68
CA LYS A 388 -28.89 -52.95 -29.23
C LYS A 388 -30.17 -52.77 -28.39
N LYS A 389 -30.02 -52.44 -27.10
CA LYS A 389 -31.12 -52.19 -26.16
C LYS A 389 -31.62 -50.75 -26.16
N ASP A 390 -30.98 -49.84 -26.91
CA ASP A 390 -31.41 -48.44 -26.98
C ASP A 390 -32.66 -48.34 -27.87
N SER A 391 -33.76 -47.84 -27.29
CA SER A 391 -35.06 -47.72 -27.96
C SER A 391 -35.04 -46.82 -29.20
N ARG A 392 -34.01 -45.97 -29.36
CA ARG A 392 -33.85 -45.07 -30.50
C ARG A 392 -33.02 -45.67 -31.63
N LYS A 393 -32.34 -46.80 -31.41
CA LYS A 393 -31.59 -47.49 -32.48
C LYS A 393 -32.49 -48.03 -33.58
N ASN A 394 -33.68 -48.51 -33.20
CA ASN A 394 -34.62 -49.15 -34.12
C ASN A 394 -35.78 -48.25 -34.57
N LYS A 395 -35.84 -46.99 -34.10
CA LYS A 395 -36.80 -46.01 -34.63
C LYS A 395 -36.32 -45.52 -35.98
N LYS A 396 -37.15 -45.71 -37.02
CA LYS A 396 -36.88 -45.24 -38.38
C LYS A 396 -37.01 -43.73 -38.45
#